data_AF-A0A6V1X902-F1
#
_entry.id   AF-A0A6V1X902-F1
#
_cell.length_a   1.000
_cell.length_b   1.000
_cell.length_c   1.000
_cell.angle_alpha   90.00
_cell.angle_beta   90.00
_cell.angle_gamma   90.00
#
_symmetry.space_group_name_H-M   'P 1'
#
loop_
_entity.id
_entity.type
_entity.pdbx_description
1 polymer ?
#
loop_
_entity_poly.entity_id
_entity_poly.type
_entity_poly.pdbx_seq_one_letter_code
_entity_poly.pdbx_strand_id
1 'polypeptide(L)'
;MDANTLYIGTAAIVVAITSFVFCTNRTAPRPKKTLYDELGGAAAIDAVVEKFYDERVLKDPITAPLFKNTNMSRQKIHQKNFITFATGGPNNYSGRGMKAVHAKLGIAEEHWNAVCGHLVGTLKDLGVTQRLIDQVVKTVAPLHDDIVTVVDPAQAIPR
;
A
#
# COMPACT_ATOMS: atom_id res chain seq x y z
N MET A 1 -22.72 26.61 59.72
CA MET A 1 -21.81 26.86 58.61
C MET A 1 -20.46 27.34 59.14
N ASP A 2 -19.53 26.56 59.71
CA ASP A 2 -19.43 25.22 60.32
C ASP A 2 -18.10 25.27 61.13
N ALA A 3 -18.10 24.87 62.41
CA ALA A 3 -17.39 23.70 62.97
C ALA A 3 -16.05 23.34 62.30
N ASN A 4 -14.97 22.94 62.96
CA ASN A 4 -14.55 22.83 64.35
C ASN A 4 -13.12 22.23 64.28
N THR A 5 -12.20 22.71 65.12
CA THR A 5 -11.20 21.89 65.83
C THR A 5 -10.19 21.02 65.04
N LEU A 6 -8.99 21.58 64.90
CA LEU A 6 -7.70 21.07 65.41
C LEU A 6 -7.61 19.55 65.72
N TYR A 7 -6.77 18.83 64.97
CA TYR A 7 -6.24 17.53 65.39
C TYR A 7 -4.72 17.47 65.19
N ILE A 8 -4.05 17.07 66.26
CA ILE A 8 -2.62 17.02 66.52
C ILE A 8 -2.19 15.54 66.48
N GLY A 9 -0.97 15.23 66.05
CA GLY A 9 -0.35 13.89 66.17
C GLY A 9 -0.49 13.03 64.90
N THR A 10 0.38 12.09 64.55
CA THR A 10 1.44 11.34 65.25
C THR A 10 2.31 10.62 64.20
N ALA A 11 3.51 10.27 64.64
CA ALA A 11 4.58 9.44 64.07
C ALA A 11 4.29 8.33 63.02
N ALA A 12 5.35 8.10 62.22
CA ALA A 12 5.90 6.83 61.73
C ALA A 12 5.30 6.14 60.49
N ILE A 13 6.20 5.39 59.82
CA ILE A 13 6.04 4.33 58.79
C ILE A 13 6.50 4.77 57.39
N VAL A 14 7.39 4.11 56.63
CA VAL A 14 8.31 2.97 56.78
C VAL A 14 9.29 3.10 55.59
N VAL A 15 10.54 2.65 55.78
CA VAL A 15 11.61 2.56 54.76
C VAL A 15 11.54 1.22 54.01
N ALA A 16 11.84 1.27 52.70
CA ALA A 16 12.28 0.17 51.80
C ALA A 16 11.24 -0.93 51.50
N ILE A 17 11.31 -1.78 50.46
CA ILE A 17 12.35 -2.45 49.67
C ILE A 17 11.60 -2.89 48.38
N THR A 18 12.12 -2.88 47.15
CA THR A 18 12.64 -4.08 46.45
C THR A 18 12.70 -3.82 44.94
N SER A 19 13.87 -4.09 44.36
CA SER A 19 14.09 -4.73 43.06
C SER A 19 12.98 -4.58 42.02
N PHE A 20 13.05 -3.49 41.24
CA PHE A 20 12.39 -3.46 39.94
C PHE A 20 13.02 -4.57 39.10
N VAL A 21 12.22 -5.59 38.85
CA VAL A 21 12.49 -6.69 37.94
C VAL A 21 13.11 -6.13 36.67
N PHE A 22 14.36 -6.52 36.42
CA PHE A 22 14.98 -6.39 35.12
C PHE A 22 14.22 -7.34 34.19
N CYS A 23 13.10 -6.88 33.64
CA CYS A 23 12.45 -7.56 32.53
C CYS A 23 13.45 -7.58 31.38
N THR A 24 14.19 -8.67 31.25
CA THR A 24 14.96 -8.96 30.05
C THR A 24 13.96 -9.07 28.92
N ASN A 25 13.75 -7.97 28.21
CA ASN A 25 13.00 -7.98 26.97
C ASN A 25 13.88 -8.71 25.96
N ARG A 26 13.80 -10.04 25.92
CA ARG A 26 14.18 -10.81 24.74
C ARG A 26 13.20 -10.36 23.66
N THR A 27 13.57 -9.32 22.92
CA THR A 27 12.95 -9.06 21.63
C THR A 27 13.25 -10.30 20.78
N ALA A 28 12.26 -11.19 20.67
CA ALA A 28 12.19 -12.07 19.52
C ALA A 28 12.37 -11.17 18.27
N PRO A 29 13.16 -11.59 17.27
CA PRO A 29 13.33 -10.79 16.07
C PRO A 29 11.93 -10.49 15.53
N ARG A 30 11.57 -9.19 15.49
CA ARG A 30 10.31 -8.77 14.85
C ARG A 30 10.34 -9.34 13.43
N PRO A 31 9.31 -10.07 12.99
CA PRO A 31 9.23 -10.45 11.58
C PRO A 31 9.44 -9.18 10.76
N LYS A 32 10.32 -9.26 9.76
CA LYS A 32 10.64 -8.11 8.91
C LYS A 32 9.32 -7.61 8.33
N LYS A 33 8.94 -6.37 8.64
CA LYS A 33 7.68 -5.79 8.15
C LYS A 33 7.66 -5.88 6.64
N THR A 34 6.53 -6.31 6.10
CA THR A 34 6.32 -6.36 4.65
C THR A 34 6.07 -4.96 4.12
N LEU A 35 6.21 -4.76 2.81
CA LEU A 35 5.84 -3.47 2.19
C LEU A 35 4.34 -3.19 2.43
N TYR A 36 3.50 -4.21 2.43
CA TYR A 36 2.09 -4.15 2.82
C TYR A 36 1.92 -3.54 4.22
N ASP A 37 2.66 -4.05 5.23
CA ASP A 37 2.58 -3.54 6.60
C ASP A 37 3.09 -2.10 6.71
N GLU A 38 4.14 -1.75 5.96
CA GLU A 38 4.72 -0.41 5.94
C GLU A 38 3.81 0.62 5.26
N LEU A 39 3.00 0.19 4.28
CA LEU A 39 2.00 1.04 3.61
C LEU A 39 0.77 1.30 4.48
N GLY A 40 0.53 0.50 5.52
CA GLY A 40 -0.67 0.59 6.37
C GLY A 40 -1.71 -0.50 6.11
N GLY A 41 -1.33 -1.56 5.40
CA GLY A 41 -2.14 -2.77 5.19
C GLY A 41 -3.40 -2.54 4.36
N ALA A 42 -4.43 -3.33 4.63
CA ALA A 42 -5.64 -3.42 3.80
C ALA A 42 -6.33 -2.07 3.61
N ALA A 43 -6.47 -1.28 4.68
CA ALA A 43 -7.13 0.02 4.61
C ALA A 43 -6.39 1.00 3.70
N ALA A 44 -5.06 0.99 3.72
CA ALA A 44 -4.25 1.83 2.84
C ALA A 44 -4.38 1.38 1.38
N ILE A 45 -4.32 0.07 1.11
CA ILE A 45 -4.52 -0.47 -0.25
C ILE A 45 -5.91 -0.16 -0.78
N ASP A 46 -6.93 -0.26 0.07
CA ASP A 46 -8.30 0.11 -0.28
C ASP A 46 -8.37 1.57 -0.75
N ALA A 47 -7.86 2.50 0.07
CA ALA A 47 -7.81 3.92 -0.26
C ALA A 47 -7.01 4.23 -1.54
N VAL A 48 -5.86 3.57 -1.72
CA VAL A 48 -5.04 3.70 -2.94
C VAL A 48 -5.84 3.27 -4.16
N VAL A 49 -6.47 2.08 -4.14
CA VAL A 49 -7.17 1.55 -5.32
C VAL A 49 -8.41 2.38 -5.65
N GLU A 50 -9.18 2.80 -4.65
CA GLU A 50 -10.34 3.66 -4.86
C GLU A 50 -9.94 5.00 -5.51
N LYS A 51 -9.00 5.74 -4.90
CA LYS A 51 -8.52 7.01 -5.43
C LYS A 51 -7.87 6.86 -6.81
N PHE A 52 -7.06 5.83 -7.01
CA PHE A 52 -6.39 5.55 -8.27
C PHE A 52 -7.38 5.40 -9.44
N TYR A 53 -8.46 4.66 -9.26
CA TYR A 53 -9.45 4.51 -10.33
C TYR A 53 -10.36 5.74 -10.45
N ASP A 54 -10.92 6.23 -9.34
CA ASP A 54 -12.01 7.22 -9.37
C ASP A 54 -11.55 8.64 -9.65
N GLU A 55 -10.31 8.97 -9.28
CA GLU A 55 -9.78 10.32 -9.47
C GLU A 55 -8.80 10.42 -10.63
N ARG A 56 -8.25 9.31 -11.10
CA ARG A 56 -7.18 9.33 -12.12
C ARG A 56 -7.53 8.48 -13.33
N VAL A 57 -7.47 7.14 -13.22
CA VAL A 57 -7.55 6.24 -14.38
C VAL A 57 -8.85 6.41 -15.17
N LEU A 58 -9.99 6.56 -14.50
CA LEU A 58 -11.28 6.70 -15.18
C LEU A 58 -11.55 8.13 -15.67
N LYS A 59 -10.72 9.10 -15.28
CA LYS A 59 -10.84 10.51 -15.67
C LYS A 59 -9.82 10.94 -16.73
N ASP A 60 -8.77 10.13 -16.93
CA ASP A 60 -7.76 10.39 -17.95
C ASP A 60 -8.23 9.92 -19.35
N PRO A 61 -8.25 10.82 -20.36
CA PRO A 61 -8.57 10.47 -21.74
C PRO A 61 -7.73 9.34 -22.34
N ILE A 62 -6.49 9.14 -21.86
CA ILE A 62 -5.59 8.09 -22.33
C ILE A 62 -6.00 6.73 -21.75
N THR A 63 -6.24 6.63 -20.45
CA THR A 63 -6.49 5.34 -19.79
C THR A 63 -7.97 4.95 -19.72
N ALA A 64 -8.89 5.91 -19.61
CA ALA A 64 -10.32 5.64 -19.45
C ALA A 64 -10.92 4.76 -20.57
N PRO A 65 -10.55 4.91 -21.86
CA PRO A 65 -11.05 4.04 -22.93
C PRO A 65 -10.82 2.54 -22.71
N LEU A 66 -9.72 2.16 -22.04
CA LEU A 66 -9.37 0.76 -21.74
C LEU A 66 -10.38 0.09 -20.79
N PHE A 67 -11.14 0.88 -20.03
CA PHE A 67 -12.05 0.40 -19.00
C PHE A 67 -13.54 0.53 -19.37
N LYS A 68 -13.89 1.00 -20.58
CA LYS A 68 -15.28 1.27 -20.99
C LYS A 68 -16.24 0.09 -20.80
N ASN A 69 -15.76 -1.14 -21.01
CA ASN A 69 -16.57 -2.36 -20.89
C ASN A 69 -16.18 -3.21 -19.66
N THR A 70 -15.48 -2.61 -18.70
CA THR A 70 -14.96 -3.30 -17.52
C THR A 70 -15.92 -3.13 -16.35
N ASN A 71 -16.23 -4.23 -15.66
CA ASN A 71 -16.92 -4.15 -14.38
C ASN A 71 -15.96 -3.57 -13.32
N MET A 72 -16.09 -2.28 -13.03
CA MET A 72 -15.14 -1.57 -12.18
C MET A 72 -15.14 -2.06 -10.73
N SER A 73 -16.27 -2.51 -10.19
CA SER A 73 -16.30 -3.10 -8.85
C SER A 73 -15.45 -4.36 -8.77
N ARG A 74 -15.57 -5.25 -9.75
CA ARG A 74 -14.74 -6.47 -9.84
C ARG A 74 -13.27 -6.13 -10.11
N GLN A 75 -13.00 -5.14 -10.95
CA GLN A 75 -11.64 -4.69 -11.26
C GLN A 75 -10.94 -4.14 -10.02
N LYS A 76 -11.60 -3.27 -9.24
CA LYS A 76 -11.04 -2.72 -8.00
C LYS A 76 -10.73 -3.83 -6.99
N ILE A 77 -11.64 -4.79 -6.80
CA ILE A 77 -11.38 -5.96 -5.93
C ILE A 77 -10.15 -6.74 -6.41
N HIS A 78 -10.07 -7.02 -7.71
CA HIS A 78 -8.93 -7.74 -8.28
C HIS A 78 -7.62 -6.98 -8.09
N GLN A 79 -7.61 -5.65 -8.31
CA GLN A 79 -6.45 -4.80 -8.09
C GLN A 79 -6.00 -4.78 -6.63
N LYS A 80 -6.93 -4.67 -5.67
CA LYS A 80 -6.63 -4.72 -4.23
C LYS A 80 -5.98 -6.04 -3.85
N ASN A 81 -6.50 -7.15 -4.39
CA ASN A 81 -5.95 -8.48 -4.18
C ASN A 81 -4.53 -8.62 -4.76
N PHE A 82 -4.32 -8.10 -5.97
CA PHE A 82 -3.00 -8.10 -6.62
C PHE A 82 -1.98 -7.27 -5.84
N ILE A 83 -2.31 -6.03 -5.46
CA ILE A 83 -1.39 -5.15 -4.72
C ILE A 83 -1.07 -5.74 -3.35
N THR A 84 -2.07 -6.29 -2.65
CA THR A 84 -1.84 -7.00 -1.38
C THR A 84 -0.82 -8.11 -1.54
N PHE A 85 -0.98 -8.98 -2.55
CA PHE A 85 -0.02 -10.04 -2.84
C PHE A 85 1.37 -9.50 -3.22
N ALA A 86 1.43 -8.55 -4.15
CA ALA A 86 2.67 -8.01 -4.67
C ALA A 86 3.51 -7.26 -3.61
N THR A 87 2.86 -6.68 -2.60
CA THR A 87 3.51 -5.99 -1.48
C THR A 87 3.82 -6.90 -0.28
N GLY A 88 3.54 -8.22 -0.41
CA GLY A 88 3.85 -9.23 0.60
C GLY A 88 2.79 -9.40 1.69
N GLY A 89 1.58 -8.89 1.48
CA GLY A 89 0.46 -9.03 2.41
C GLY A 89 -0.18 -10.43 2.38
N PRO A 90 -1.14 -10.69 3.29
CA PRO A 90 -1.76 -12.00 3.46
C PRO A 90 -2.78 -12.28 2.35
N ASN A 91 -2.30 -12.62 1.15
CA ASN A 91 -3.17 -13.04 0.06
C ASN A 91 -2.45 -13.99 -0.89
N ASN A 92 -3.16 -14.98 -1.41
CA ASN A 92 -2.74 -15.74 -2.57
C ASN A 92 -3.43 -15.16 -3.80
N TYR A 93 -2.70 -14.38 -4.59
CA TYR A 93 -3.21 -13.94 -5.88
C TYR A 93 -3.23 -15.13 -6.86
N SER A 94 -4.43 -15.59 -7.20
CA SER A 94 -4.69 -16.70 -8.14
C SER A 94 -5.13 -16.21 -9.52
N GLY A 95 -4.86 -14.94 -9.85
CA GLY A 95 -5.30 -14.35 -11.12
C GLY A 95 -4.73 -15.07 -12.34
N ARG A 96 -5.42 -14.93 -13.48
CA ARG A 96 -4.86 -15.30 -14.79
C ARG A 96 -3.53 -14.56 -14.98
N GLY A 97 -2.54 -15.22 -15.58
CA GLY A 97 -1.21 -14.62 -15.80
C GLY A 97 -1.32 -13.24 -16.45
N MET A 98 -0.55 -12.28 -15.94
CA MET A 98 -0.63 -10.86 -16.32
C MET A 98 -0.64 -10.69 -17.84
N LYS A 99 0.27 -11.40 -18.52
CA LYS A 99 0.33 -11.48 -19.99
C LYS A 99 -0.96 -11.91 -20.67
N ALA A 100 -1.61 -12.96 -20.20
CA ALA A 100 -2.81 -13.50 -20.83
C ALA A 100 -4.01 -12.54 -20.72
N VAL A 101 -4.10 -11.80 -19.62
CA VAL A 101 -5.20 -10.83 -19.41
C VAL A 101 -5.01 -9.58 -20.27
N HIS A 102 -3.77 -9.13 -20.46
CA HIS A 102 -3.48 -7.89 -21.17
C HIS A 102 -3.24 -8.06 -22.67
N ALA A 103 -2.97 -9.29 -23.14
CA ALA A 103 -2.62 -9.63 -24.53
C ALA A 103 -3.50 -9.03 -25.64
N LYS A 104 -4.78 -8.78 -25.38
CA LYS A 104 -5.76 -8.31 -26.38
C LYS A 104 -6.26 -6.89 -26.14
N LEU A 105 -5.62 -6.15 -25.23
CA LEU A 105 -6.09 -4.82 -24.81
C LEU A 105 -5.46 -3.67 -25.61
N GLY A 106 -4.46 -3.95 -26.46
CA GLY A 106 -3.84 -2.91 -27.29
C GLY A 106 -3.09 -1.86 -26.46
N ILE A 107 -2.48 -2.30 -25.35
CA ILE A 107 -1.78 -1.41 -24.43
C ILE A 107 -0.42 -1.05 -25.03
N ALA A 108 -0.25 0.22 -25.36
CA ALA A 108 1.00 0.84 -25.78
C ALA A 108 1.73 1.50 -24.60
N GLU A 109 2.95 1.95 -24.87
CA GLU A 109 3.84 2.62 -23.92
C GLU A 109 3.19 3.84 -23.24
N GLU A 110 2.41 4.62 -23.98
CA GLU A 110 1.69 5.78 -23.44
C GLU A 110 0.68 5.40 -22.35
N HIS A 111 -0.03 4.27 -22.53
CA HIS A 111 -0.99 3.79 -21.55
C HIS A 111 -0.27 3.31 -20.28
N TRP A 112 0.84 2.59 -20.44
CA TRP A 112 1.67 2.14 -19.32
C TRP A 112 2.19 3.31 -18.49
N ASN A 113 2.77 4.32 -19.16
CA ASN A 113 3.31 5.49 -18.51
C ASN A 113 2.23 6.31 -17.80
N ALA A 114 1.06 6.49 -18.43
CA ALA A 114 -0.08 7.14 -17.80
C ALA A 114 -0.52 6.40 -16.52
N VAL A 115 -0.69 5.07 -16.60
CA VAL A 115 -1.05 4.23 -15.44
C VAL A 115 -0.02 4.32 -14.31
N CYS A 116 1.27 4.24 -14.62
CA CYS A 116 2.34 4.36 -13.62
C CYS A 116 2.37 5.76 -12.99
N GLY A 117 2.21 6.80 -13.79
CA GLY A 117 2.11 8.18 -13.32
C GLY A 117 0.93 8.38 -12.37
N HIS A 118 -0.23 7.80 -12.70
CA HIS A 118 -1.41 7.84 -11.84
C HIS A 118 -1.20 7.11 -10.51
N LEU A 119 -0.54 5.94 -10.53
CA LEU A 119 -0.23 5.21 -9.31
C LEU A 119 0.68 6.04 -8.39
N VAL A 120 1.76 6.60 -8.93
CA VAL A 120 2.69 7.46 -8.18
C VAL A 120 1.96 8.71 -7.66
N GLY A 121 1.13 9.34 -8.49
CA GLY A 121 0.32 10.51 -8.09
C GLY A 121 -0.62 10.19 -6.93
N THR A 122 -1.34 9.08 -7.00
CA THR A 122 -2.24 8.64 -5.92
C THR A 122 -1.49 8.39 -4.61
N LEU A 123 -0.34 7.71 -4.67
CA LEU A 123 0.45 7.44 -3.46
C LEU A 123 0.97 8.75 -2.84
N LYS A 124 1.38 9.72 -3.65
CA LYS A 124 1.79 11.06 -3.18
C LYS A 124 0.63 11.80 -2.50
N ASP A 125 -0.55 11.81 -3.10
CA ASP A 125 -1.74 12.46 -2.53
C ASP A 125 -2.16 11.86 -1.19
N LEU A 126 -1.93 10.55 -1.01
CA LEU A 126 -2.20 9.84 0.24
C LEU A 126 -1.07 9.98 1.28
N GLY A 127 -0.05 10.80 1.00
CA GLY A 127 1.05 11.08 1.92
C GLY A 127 2.04 9.93 2.08
N VAL A 128 2.06 8.97 1.15
CA VAL A 128 3.04 7.87 1.18
C VAL A 128 4.43 8.43 0.94
N THR A 129 5.39 8.06 1.80
CA THR A 129 6.77 8.54 1.70
C THR A 129 7.42 8.12 0.38
N GLN A 130 8.32 8.95 -0.16
CA GLN A 130 9.01 8.64 -1.42
C GLN A 130 9.72 7.28 -1.38
N ARG A 131 10.34 6.92 -0.24
CA ARG A 131 10.95 5.59 -0.05
C ARG A 131 9.99 4.45 -0.34
N LEU A 132 8.74 4.54 0.13
CA LEU A 132 7.72 3.50 -0.08
C LEU A 132 7.18 3.54 -1.50
N ILE A 133 7.03 4.73 -2.09
CA ILE A 133 6.67 4.88 -3.51
C ILE A 133 7.70 4.16 -4.39
N ASP A 134 9.00 4.38 -4.15
CA ASP A 134 10.08 3.75 -4.92
C ASP A 134 10.04 2.22 -4.80
N GLN A 135 9.69 1.69 -3.62
CA GLN A 135 9.51 0.25 -3.42
C GLN A 135 8.29 -0.29 -4.18
N VAL A 136 7.17 0.43 -4.18
CA VAL A 136 5.99 0.05 -4.99
C VAL A 136 6.33 0.06 -6.48
N VAL A 137 6.98 1.12 -6.97
CA VAL A 137 7.42 1.22 -8.37
C VAL A 137 8.35 0.07 -8.72
N LYS A 138 9.31 -0.27 -7.85
CA LYS A 138 10.22 -1.41 -8.06
C LYS A 138 9.47 -2.75 -8.17
N THR A 139 8.37 -2.91 -7.44
CA THR A 139 7.52 -4.12 -7.52
C THR A 139 6.69 -4.15 -8.80
N VAL A 140 6.21 -3.00 -9.29
CA VAL A 140 5.31 -2.92 -10.45
C VAL A 140 6.06 -2.88 -11.78
N ALA A 141 7.23 -2.23 -11.84
CA ALA A 141 7.98 -2.03 -13.08
C ALA A 141 8.27 -3.32 -13.89
N PRO A 142 8.60 -4.47 -13.28
CA PRO A 142 8.84 -5.71 -14.04
C PRO A 142 7.61 -6.25 -14.78
N LEU A 143 6.39 -5.80 -14.44
CA LEU A 143 5.16 -6.23 -15.12
C LEU A 143 4.99 -5.58 -16.49
N HIS A 144 5.81 -4.59 -16.82
CA HIS A 144 5.78 -3.88 -18.09
C HIS A 144 5.73 -4.83 -19.29
N ASP A 145 6.68 -5.77 -19.36
CA ASP A 145 6.85 -6.68 -20.50
C ASP A 145 5.69 -7.68 -20.64
N ASP A 146 4.92 -7.87 -19.57
CA ASP A 146 3.70 -8.69 -19.59
C ASP A 146 2.45 -7.87 -19.97
N ILE A 147 2.48 -6.54 -19.85
CA ILE A 147 1.29 -5.68 -19.98
C ILE A 147 1.29 -4.90 -21.30
N VAL A 148 2.44 -4.38 -21.72
CA VAL A 148 2.57 -3.67 -22.98
C VAL A 148 2.53 -4.68 -24.13
N THR A 149 1.60 -4.45 -25.05
CA THR A 149 1.27 -5.39 -26.15
C THR A 149 1.41 -4.76 -27.52
N VAL A 150 1.43 -3.42 -27.59
CA VAL A 150 1.72 -2.67 -28.80
C VAL A 150 3.14 -2.14 -28.67
N VAL A 151 4.07 -2.73 -29.39
CA VAL A 151 5.43 -2.20 -29.53
C VAL A 151 5.37 -1.16 -30.65
N ASP A 152 5.67 0.11 -30.32
CA ASP A 152 5.85 1.14 -31.33
C ASP A 152 7.06 0.74 -32.21
N PRO A 153 6.90 0.61 -33.54
CA PRO A 153 8.03 0.31 -34.42
C PRO A 153 9.16 1.37 -34.33
N ALA A 154 8.91 2.59 -33.84
CA ALA A 154 9.93 3.59 -33.59
C ALA A 154 10.73 3.39 -32.28
N GLN A 155 10.23 2.57 -31.34
CA GLN A 155 10.93 2.20 -30.10
C GLN A 155 11.54 0.79 -30.15
N ALA A 156 11.37 0.06 -31.26
CA ALA A 156 12.01 -1.21 -31.53
C ALA A 156 13.51 -1.00 -31.86
N ILE A 157 14.31 -0.57 -30.88
CA ILE A 157 15.76 -0.68 -30.95
C ILE A 157 16.09 -2.16 -30.72
N PRO A 158 16.75 -2.86 -31.67
CA PRO A 158 17.15 -4.24 -31.46
C PRO A 158 18.12 -4.30 -30.27
N ARG A 159 17.81 -5.18 -29.31
CA ARG A 159 18.66 -5.46 -28.14
C ARG A 159 19.87 -6.30 -28.51
#